data_AF-A0A835KLR2-F1
#
_entry.id   AF-A0A835KLR2-F1
#
_cell.length_a   1.000
_cell.length_b   1.000
_cell.length_c   1.000
_cell.angle_alpha   90.00
_cell.angle_beta   90.00
_cell.angle_gamma   90.00
#
_symmetry.space_group_name_H-M   'P 1'
#
loop_
_entity.id
_entity.type
_entity.pdbx_description
1 polymer ?
#
loop_
_entity_poly.entity_id
_entity_poly.type
_entity_poly.pdbx_seq_one_letter_code
_entity_poly.pdbx_strand_id
1 'polypeptide(L)'
;MRRSPLLLALLCILLCSCLLHAKRPAIITTGTADGNQLWGYVQVREKAHLFWWYYKSPQRVSSPTNPWPTVLCVGPASSGRGNFMEIGPLDMNLEPRESTWLKKADLIFVVRQTVPSN
;
A
#
# COMPACT_ATOMS: atom_id res chain seq x y z
N MET A 1 39.35 29.08 20.17
CA MET A 1 38.75 28.39 19.00
C MET A 1 37.43 29.05 18.64
N ARG A 2 37.40 29.95 17.63
CA ARG A 2 36.15 30.61 17.17
C ARG A 2 35.43 29.65 16.23
N ARG A 3 34.29 29.10 16.63
CA ARG A 3 33.43 28.30 15.73
C ARG A 3 32.79 29.27 14.74
N SER A 4 33.10 29.12 13.45
CA SER A 4 32.58 30.00 12.40
C SER A 4 31.11 29.66 12.12
N PRO A 5 30.17 30.61 12.34
CA PRO A 5 28.73 30.36 12.10
C PRO A 5 28.42 30.09 10.63
N LEU A 6 29.28 30.55 9.71
CA LEU A 6 29.19 30.28 8.28
C LEU A 6 29.42 28.81 7.95
N LEU A 7 30.35 28.15 8.65
CA LEU A 7 30.64 26.73 8.45
C LEU A 7 29.45 25.86 8.91
N LEU A 8 28.79 26.26 10.00
CA LEU A 8 27.59 25.59 10.51
C LEU A 8 26.41 25.79 9.55
N ALA A 9 26.22 27.00 9.02
CA ALA A 9 25.18 27.28 8.03
C ALA A 9 25.38 26.47 6.74
N LEU A 10 26.62 26.38 6.24
CA LEU A 10 26.94 25.59 5.04
C LEU A 10 26.68 24.10 5.24
N LEU A 11 27.05 23.57 6.42
CA LEU A 11 26.80 22.18 6.80
C LEU A 11 25.28 21.91 6.89
N CYS A 12 24.50 22.82 7.48
CA CYS A 12 23.05 22.71 7.53
C CYS A 12 22.42 22.72 6.14
N ILE A 13 22.90 23.56 5.22
CA ILE A 13 22.42 23.61 3.83
C ILE A 13 22.73 22.30 3.10
N LEU A 14 23.93 21.75 3.27
CA LEU A 14 24.33 20.45 2.70
C LEU A 14 23.50 19.29 3.27
N LEU A 15 23.24 19.27 4.58
CA LEU A 15 22.38 18.28 5.21
C LEU A 15 20.92 18.41 4.71
N CYS A 16 20.39 19.62 4.62
CA CYS A 16 19.06 19.88 4.07
C CYS A 16 18.95 19.46 2.60
N SER A 17 19.96 19.73 1.76
CA SER A 17 19.93 19.35 0.35
C SER A 17 20.04 17.82 0.16
N CYS A 18 20.83 17.10 0.97
CA CYS A 18 20.84 15.64 0.98
C CYS A 18 19.48 15.04 1.36
N LEU A 19 18.77 15.63 2.34
CA LEU A 19 17.44 15.19 2.76
C LEU A 19 16.37 15.48 1.70
N LEU A 20 16.51 16.56 0.93
CA LEU A 20 15.59 16.93 -0.16
C LEU A 20 15.79 16.09 -1.44
N HIS A 21 16.99 15.57 -1.68
CA HIS A 21 17.28 14.68 -2.82
C HIS A 21 16.91 13.21 -2.58
N ALA A 22 16.44 12.86 -1.38
CA ALA A 22 15.83 11.56 -1.15
C ALA A 22 14.56 11.45 -1.99
N LYS A 23 14.67 10.87 -3.19
CA LYS A 23 13.53 10.57 -4.08
C LYS A 23 12.52 9.74 -3.29
N ARG A 24 11.43 10.37 -2.86
CA ARG A 24 10.31 9.65 -2.28
C ARG A 24 9.65 8.85 -3.40
N PRO A 25 9.37 7.55 -3.20
CA PRO A 25 8.59 6.81 -4.18
C PRO A 25 7.25 7.51 -4.35
N ALA A 26 6.89 7.86 -5.59
CA ALA A 26 5.58 8.39 -5.89
C ALA A 26 4.55 7.30 -5.56
N ILE A 27 3.69 7.57 -4.58
CA ILE A 27 2.55 6.72 -4.26
C ILE A 27 1.35 7.32 -5.00
N ILE A 28 0.84 6.59 -5.99
CA ILE A 28 -0.42 6.94 -6.65
C ILE A 28 -1.49 6.09 -5.98
N THR A 29 -2.34 6.71 -5.17
CA THR A 29 -3.48 6.06 -4.52
C THR A 29 -4.77 6.62 -5.11
N THR A 30 -5.68 5.73 -5.47
CA THR A 30 -7.05 6.03 -5.86
C THR A 30 -7.99 5.08 -5.10
N GLY A 31 -9.30 5.24 -5.22
CA GLY A 31 -10.25 4.43 -4.49
C GLY A 31 -11.69 4.90 -4.62
N THR A 32 -12.59 4.18 -3.94
CA THR A 32 -14.00 4.54 -3.85
C THR A 32 -14.20 5.75 -2.93
N ALA A 33 -15.24 6.54 -3.17
CA ALA A 33 -15.51 7.77 -2.41
C ALA A 33 -15.79 7.52 -0.92
N ASP A 34 -16.32 6.35 -0.58
CA ASP A 34 -16.55 5.91 0.80
C ASP A 34 -15.27 5.43 1.52
N GLY A 35 -14.14 5.34 0.80
CA GLY A 35 -12.86 4.86 1.32
C GLY A 35 -12.83 3.37 1.66
N ASN A 36 -13.85 2.61 1.26
CA ASN A 36 -13.90 1.17 1.53
C ASN A 36 -13.00 0.36 0.59
N GLN A 37 -12.64 0.93 -0.56
CA GLN A 37 -11.66 0.34 -1.47
C GLN A 37 -10.63 1.38 -1.81
N LEU A 38 -9.36 1.00 -1.68
CA LEU A 38 -8.22 1.81 -2.10
C LEU A 38 -7.30 0.94 -2.94
N TRP A 39 -6.73 1.49 -4.00
CA TRP A 39 -5.71 0.79 -4.78
C TRP A 39 -4.70 1.76 -5.33
N GLY A 40 -3.55 1.23 -5.71
CA GLY A 40 -2.49 2.09 -6.17
C GLY A 40 -1.26 1.35 -6.63
N TYR A 41 -0.30 2.17 -7.06
CA TYR A 41 1.04 1.72 -7.42
C TYR A 41 2.06 2.40 -6.53
N VAL A 42 3.06 1.63 -6.12
CA VAL A 42 4.26 2.14 -5.45
C VAL A 42 5.50 1.61 -6.15
N GLN A 43 6.44 2.50 -6.44
CA GLN A 43 7.76 2.10 -6.91
C GLN A 43 8.60 1.63 -5.73
N VAL A 44 9.01 0.36 -5.73
CA VAL A 44 9.81 -0.23 -4.63
C VAL A 44 11.31 -0.19 -4.91
N ARG A 45 11.70 -0.13 -6.20
CA ARG A 45 13.05 0.16 -6.69
C ARG A 45 12.98 0.58 -8.16
N GLU A 46 14.11 0.94 -8.75
CA GLU A 46 14.18 1.22 -10.18
C GLU A 46 13.60 0.06 -11.01
N LYS A 47 12.70 0.38 -11.96
CA LYS A 47 11.98 -0.57 -12.84
C LYS A 47 11.11 -1.62 -12.15
N ALA A 48 10.89 -1.53 -10.83
CA ALA A 48 10.00 -2.44 -10.11
C ALA A 48 8.90 -1.67 -9.37
N HIS A 49 7.67 -2.01 -9.72
CA HIS A 49 6.46 -1.44 -9.13
C HIS A 49 5.68 -2.52 -8.41
N LEU A 50 4.85 -2.10 -7.47
CA LEU A 50 3.94 -2.95 -6.74
C LEU A 50 2.56 -2.34 -6.86
N PHE A 51 1.66 -3.10 -7.45
CA PHE A 51 0.23 -2.83 -7.37
C PHE A 51 -0.28 -3.36 -6.03
N TRP A 52 -1.12 -2.58 -5.36
CA TRP A 52 -1.81 -3.02 -4.17
C TRP A 52 -3.29 -2.64 -4.24
N TRP A 53 -4.14 -3.48 -3.65
CA TRP A 53 -5.58 -3.26 -3.56
C TRP A 53 -6.06 -3.63 -2.15
N TYR A 54 -6.56 -2.63 -1.43
CA TYR A 54 -7.09 -2.72 -0.08
C TYR A 54 -8.62 -2.68 -0.08
N TYR A 55 -9.22 -3.51 0.77
CA TYR A 55 -10.63 -3.54 1.09
C TYR A 55 -10.82 -3.37 2.60
N LYS A 56 -11.58 -2.36 2.99
CA LYS A 56 -12.02 -2.14 4.37
C LYS A 56 -13.28 -2.98 4.64
N SER A 57 -13.30 -3.68 5.75
CA SER A 57 -14.47 -4.41 6.20
C SER A 57 -15.57 -3.45 6.69
N PRO A 58 -16.84 -3.66 6.27
CA PRO A 58 -17.97 -2.96 6.86
C PRO A 58 -18.27 -3.44 8.30
N GLN A 59 -17.73 -4.59 8.71
CA GLN A 59 -17.92 -5.18 10.04
C GLN A 59 -16.82 -4.77 11.03
N ARG A 60 -15.87 -3.93 10.58
CA ARG A 60 -14.77 -3.46 11.42
C ARG A 60 -15.29 -2.68 12.61
N VAL A 61 -15.02 -3.22 13.79
CA VAL A 61 -15.28 -2.56 15.08
C VAL A 61 -13.94 -2.26 15.78
N SER A 62 -13.80 -1.06 16.31
CA SER A 62 -12.64 -0.70 17.14
C SER A 62 -12.84 -1.23 18.54
N SER A 63 -12.03 -2.20 18.96
CA SER A 63 -12.03 -2.72 20.33
C SER A 63 -10.60 -2.81 20.86
N PRO A 64 -10.31 -2.30 22.07
CA PRO A 64 -9.01 -2.45 22.71
C PRO A 64 -8.66 -3.91 23.05
N THR A 65 -9.67 -4.73 23.32
CA THR A 65 -9.50 -6.12 23.76
C THR A 65 -9.52 -7.12 22.60
N ASN A 66 -10.05 -6.73 21.44
CA ASN A 66 -10.11 -7.57 20.25
C ASN A 66 -9.79 -6.74 19.01
N PRO A 67 -8.50 -6.55 18.66
CA PRO A 67 -8.12 -5.73 17.52
C PRO A 67 -8.62 -6.34 16.21
N TRP A 68 -9.13 -5.50 15.32
CA TRP A 68 -9.57 -5.93 14.01
C TRP A 68 -8.37 -6.29 13.12
N PRO A 69 -8.30 -7.50 12.54
CA PRO A 69 -7.15 -7.92 11.76
C PRO A 69 -7.18 -7.40 10.32
N THR A 70 -6.00 -7.35 9.69
CA THR A 70 -5.83 -7.18 8.23
C THR A 70 -5.10 -8.39 7.67
N VAL A 71 -5.64 -9.01 6.62
CA VAL A 71 -5.00 -10.12 5.90
C VAL A 71 -4.25 -9.58 4.69
N LEU A 72 -2.94 -9.84 4.66
CA LEU A 72 -2.06 -9.51 3.53
C LEU A 72 -1.92 -10.74 2.61
N CYS A 73 -2.35 -10.60 1.37
CA CYS A 73 -2.18 -11.59 0.33
C CYS A 73 -0.99 -11.23 -0.56
N VAL A 74 -0.06 -12.18 -0.73
CA VAL A 74 1.14 -12.07 -1.58
C VAL A 74 1.24 -13.27 -2.51
N GLY A 75 2.04 -13.16 -3.58
CA GLY A 75 2.32 -14.28 -4.49
C GLY A 75 1.10 -14.69 -5.33
N PRO A 76 0.85 -15.99 -5.61
CA PRO A 76 -0.28 -16.41 -6.44
C PRO A 76 -1.63 -15.96 -5.90
N ALA A 77 -1.78 -15.88 -4.57
CA ALA A 77 -2.99 -15.44 -3.89
C ALA A 77 -3.24 -13.93 -4.00
N SER A 78 -2.22 -13.13 -4.34
CA SER A 78 -2.42 -11.70 -4.58
C SER A 78 -2.88 -11.36 -5.99
N SER A 79 -2.81 -12.33 -6.90
CA SER A 79 -3.39 -12.19 -8.23
C SER A 79 -4.92 -12.07 -8.15
N GLY A 80 -5.55 -11.73 -9.28
CA GLY A 80 -7.01 -11.68 -9.38
C GLY A 80 -7.72 -12.95 -8.88
N ARG A 81 -7.04 -14.11 -8.83
CA ARG A 81 -7.63 -15.34 -8.28
C ARG A 81 -7.95 -15.24 -6.78
N GLY A 82 -7.03 -14.78 -5.94
CA GLY A 82 -7.31 -14.70 -4.51
C GLY A 82 -8.45 -13.72 -4.20
N ASN A 83 -8.54 -12.64 -4.99
CA ASN A 83 -9.64 -11.69 -4.88
C ASN A 83 -10.96 -12.29 -5.40
N PHE A 84 -11.02 -12.63 -6.68
CA PHE A 84 -12.27 -12.98 -7.37
C PHE A 84 -12.68 -14.45 -7.28
N MET A 85 -11.82 -15.37 -6.85
CA MET A 85 -12.16 -16.80 -6.73
C MET A 85 -12.10 -17.33 -5.29
N GLU A 86 -11.36 -16.67 -4.40
CA GLU A 86 -11.11 -17.20 -3.06
C GLU A 86 -11.80 -16.35 -1.97
N ILE A 87 -11.27 -15.17 -1.63
CA ILE A 87 -11.62 -14.49 -0.37
C ILE A 87 -12.16 -13.06 -0.50
N GLY A 88 -12.04 -12.45 -1.69
CA GLY A 88 -12.47 -11.07 -1.94
C GLY A 88 -14.00 -10.86 -1.90
N PRO A 89 -14.46 -9.60 -2.03
CA PRO A 89 -15.87 -9.24 -1.91
C PRO A 89 -16.74 -9.68 -3.10
N LEU A 90 -16.13 -9.81 -4.28
CA LEU A 90 -16.84 -10.15 -5.51
C LEU A 90 -16.33 -11.48 -6.06
N ASP A 91 -17.18 -12.20 -6.78
CA ASP A 91 -16.81 -13.38 -7.55
C ASP A 91 -16.32 -13.03 -8.97
N MET A 92 -16.08 -14.04 -9.81
CA MET A 92 -15.63 -13.83 -11.20
C MET A 92 -16.69 -13.18 -12.10
N ASN A 93 -17.96 -13.21 -11.70
CA ASN A 93 -19.06 -12.55 -12.40
C ASN A 93 -19.31 -11.14 -11.87
N LEU A 94 -18.46 -10.66 -10.94
CA LEU A 94 -18.59 -9.39 -10.22
C LEU A 94 -19.80 -9.31 -9.31
N GLU A 95 -20.33 -10.45 -8.89
CA GLU A 95 -21.44 -10.53 -7.95
C GLU A 95 -20.93 -10.58 -6.51
N PRO A 96 -21.66 -10.01 -5.53
CA PRO A 96 -21.30 -10.08 -4.12
C PRO A 96 -21.13 -11.52 -3.62
N ARG A 97 -20.04 -11.77 -2.89
CA ARG A 97 -19.73 -13.07 -2.29
C ARG A 97 -20.07 -13.10 -0.80
N GLU A 98 -20.96 -14.01 -0.43
CA GLU A 98 -21.27 -14.26 0.99
C GLU A 98 -20.13 -14.91 1.78
N SER A 99 -19.27 -15.71 1.14
CA SER A 99 -18.11 -16.33 1.80
C SER A 99 -16.89 -15.40 1.93
N THR A 100 -17.03 -14.09 1.65
CA THR A 100 -15.91 -13.15 1.73
C THR A 100 -15.29 -13.08 3.13
N TRP A 101 -13.96 -12.96 3.18
CA TRP A 101 -13.23 -12.78 4.43
C TRP A 101 -13.37 -11.37 5.01
N LEU A 102 -13.97 -10.42 4.28
CA LEU A 102 -14.34 -9.11 4.84
C LEU A 102 -15.28 -9.21 6.03
N LYS A 103 -15.93 -10.35 6.27
CA LYS A 103 -16.70 -10.61 7.49
C LYS A 103 -15.84 -10.75 8.76
N LYS A 104 -14.51 -10.86 8.61
CA LYS A 104 -13.58 -11.16 9.70
C LYS A 104 -12.30 -10.35 9.70
N ALA A 105 -11.95 -9.70 8.58
CA ALA A 105 -10.72 -8.91 8.46
C ALA A 105 -10.86 -7.83 7.39
N ASP A 106 -9.97 -6.84 7.41
CA ASP A 106 -9.67 -6.06 6.20
C ASP A 106 -8.76 -6.89 5.27
N LEU A 107 -8.81 -6.66 3.96
CA LEU A 107 -7.98 -7.41 3.00
C LEU A 107 -7.04 -6.47 2.25
N ILE A 108 -5.81 -6.91 2.00
CA ILE A 108 -4.88 -6.23 1.09
C ILE A 108 -4.20 -7.24 0.16
N PHE A 109 -4.34 -7.02 -1.14
CA PHE A 109 -3.72 -7.83 -2.19
C PHE A 109 -2.52 -7.07 -2.76
N VAL A 110 -1.36 -7.72 -2.86
CA VAL A 110 -0.10 -7.09 -3.28
C VAL A 110 0.56 -7.86 -4.43
N VAL A 111 0.62 -7.25 -5.61
CA VAL A 111 1.21 -7.85 -6.83
C VAL A 111 2.43 -7.05 -7.27
N ARG A 112 3.55 -7.74 -7.49
CA ARG A 112 4.75 -7.13 -8.09
C ARG A 112 4.59 -7.06 -9.61
N GLN A 113 4.82 -5.88 -10.18
CA GLN A 113 4.95 -5.66 -11.61
C GLN A 113 6.38 -5.22 -11.94
N THR A 114 7.09 -6.06 -12.70
CA THR A 114 8.40 -5.70 -13.26
C THR A 114 8.21 -5.20 -14.68
N VAL A 115 8.72 -4.02 -14.98
CA VAL A 115 8.81 -3.56 -16.39
C VAL A 115 9.95 -4.35 -17.04
N PRO A 116 9.75 -4.99 -18.21
CA PRO A 116 10.84 -5.66 -18.92
C PRO A 116 11.99 -4.69 -19.19
N SER A 117 13.24 -5.16 -19.08
CA SER A 117 14.37 -4.43 -19.64
C SER A 117 14.34 -4.59 -21.16
N ASN A 118 14.13 -3.48 -21.88
CA ASN A 118 14.43 -3.40 -23.31
C ASN A 118 15.92 -3.62 -23.56
#